data_AF-A0A0D3AA33-F1
#
_entry.id   AF-A0A0D3AA33-F1
#
_cell.length_a   1.000
_cell.length_b   1.000
_cell.length_c   1.000
_cell.angle_alpha   90.00
_cell.angle_beta   90.00
_cell.angle_gamma   90.00
#
_symmetry.space_group_name_H-M   'P 1'
#
loop_
_entity.id
_entity.type
_entity.pdbx_description
1 polymer ?
#
loop_
_entity_poly.entity_id
_entity_poly.type
_entity_poly.pdbx_seq_one_letter_code
_entity_poly.pdbx_strand_id
1 'polypeptide(L)'
;DSPVPFQEDWFRFRSHEEFEANCDLKVDLYDYLGHMKLVNEQPLTDCPILNGVDIAKKRHLRVHVQTRGGPVMKLYIWDKAAVDFCLKYKSYGRTPSAILVTTLNPKRIGGTLALTTMSSSRVFMDTDVQPTRDYLS
;
A
#
# COMPACT_ATOMS: atom_id res chain seq x y z
N ASP A 1 -3.11 22.53 -19.40
CA ASP A 1 -3.66 21.75 -18.27
C ASP A 1 -2.64 21.66 -17.16
N SER A 2 -2.81 22.48 -16.12
CA SER A 2 -2.01 22.38 -14.90
C SER A 2 -2.55 21.20 -14.10
N PRO A 3 -1.72 20.24 -13.66
CA PRO A 3 -2.20 19.18 -12.78
C PRO A 3 -2.64 19.84 -11.48
N VAL A 4 -3.93 19.77 -11.16
CA VAL A 4 -4.45 20.23 -9.87
C VAL A 4 -3.64 19.52 -8.79
N PRO A 5 -2.96 20.25 -7.87
CA PRO A 5 -2.22 19.62 -6.80
C PRO A 5 -3.20 18.79 -5.97
N PHE A 6 -2.96 17.48 -5.87
CA PHE A 6 -3.69 16.64 -4.91
C PHE A 6 -3.34 17.13 -3.50
N GLN A 7 -4.25 17.86 -2.85
CA GLN A 7 -4.04 18.36 -1.49
C GLN A 7 -4.16 17.22 -0.47
N GLU A 8 -3.32 17.25 0.56
CA GLU A 8 -3.31 16.28 1.66
C GLU A 8 -4.67 16.16 2.37
N ASP A 9 -5.45 17.24 2.39
CA ASP A 9 -6.78 17.33 3.02
C ASP A 9 -7.82 16.31 2.51
N TRP A 10 -7.51 15.60 1.41
CA TRP A 10 -8.37 14.54 0.87
C TRP A 10 -8.02 13.15 1.37
N PHE A 11 -6.86 12.97 2.03
CA PHE A 11 -6.44 11.67 2.56
C PHE A 11 -6.67 11.60 4.06
N ARG A 12 -7.21 10.46 4.50
CA ARG A 12 -7.42 10.17 5.92
C ARG A 12 -6.39 9.16 6.39
N PHE A 13 -5.17 9.63 6.61
CA PHE A 13 -4.11 8.81 7.20
C PHE A 13 -4.45 8.41 8.64
N ARG A 14 -4.05 7.20 9.01
CA ARG A 14 -4.30 6.61 10.32
C ARG A 14 -3.04 6.03 10.93
N SER A 15 -2.95 6.11 12.25
CA SER A 15 -1.92 5.43 13.02
C SER A 15 -2.16 3.92 13.10
N HIS A 16 -1.18 3.18 13.57
CA HIS A 16 -1.33 1.75 13.83
C HIS A 16 -2.44 1.47 14.85
N GLU A 17 -2.49 2.26 15.93
CA GLU A 17 -3.48 2.13 17.00
C GLU A 17 -4.89 2.38 16.49
N GLU A 18 -5.07 3.34 15.58
CA GLU A 18 -6.35 3.58 14.94
C GLU A 18 -6.79 2.41 14.03
N PHE A 19 -5.87 1.84 13.25
CA PHE A 19 -6.16 0.62 12.48
C PHE A 19 -6.49 -0.56 13.37
N GLU A 20 -5.78 -0.71 14.50
CA GLU A 20 -5.98 -1.77 15.48
C GLU A 20 -7.37 -1.67 16.13
N ALA A 21 -7.75 -0.46 16.56
CA ALA A 21 -9.03 -0.18 17.19
C ALA A 21 -10.23 -0.39 16.25
N ASN A 22 -10.02 -0.19 14.94
CA ASN A 22 -11.06 -0.35 13.91
C ASN A 22 -10.97 -1.67 13.14
N CYS A 23 -10.09 -2.58 13.56
CA CYS A 23 -9.89 -3.87 12.90
C CYS A 23 -11.14 -4.74 12.96
N ASP A 24 -11.52 -5.35 11.82
CA ASP A 24 -12.73 -6.16 11.64
C ASP A 24 -14.08 -5.44 11.87
N LEU A 25 -14.04 -4.17 12.28
CA LEU A 25 -15.20 -3.30 12.23
C LEU A 25 -15.41 -2.99 10.74
N LYS A 26 -16.54 -3.43 10.18
CA LYS A 26 -16.94 -3.15 8.79
C LYS A 26 -17.34 -1.68 8.58
N VAL A 27 -16.60 -0.78 9.21
CA VAL A 27 -16.80 0.66 9.27
C VAL A 27 -15.92 1.33 8.20
N ASP A 28 -15.71 2.64 8.35
CA ASP A 28 -15.03 3.52 7.40
C ASP A 28 -13.78 2.92 6.73
N LEU A 29 -13.60 3.30 5.47
CA LEU A 29 -12.43 2.96 4.67
C LEU A 29 -11.33 4.01 4.90
N TYR A 30 -10.10 3.56 5.18
CA TYR A 30 -8.99 4.41 5.58
C TYR A 30 -7.91 4.54 4.51
N ASP A 31 -7.08 5.57 4.60
CA ASP A 31 -5.90 5.71 3.73
C ASP A 31 -4.62 5.43 4.52
N TYR A 32 -3.62 4.87 3.85
CA TYR A 32 -2.34 4.52 4.45
C TYR A 32 -1.20 5.14 3.65
N LEU A 33 -0.24 5.74 4.36
CA LEU A 33 1.01 6.23 3.81
C LEU A 33 2.18 5.73 4.64
N GLY A 34 3.17 5.10 4.01
CA GLY A 34 4.34 4.59 4.71
C GLY A 34 5.43 4.06 3.79
N HIS A 35 6.51 3.57 4.39
CA HIS A 35 7.58 2.88 3.68
C HIS A 35 7.17 1.47 3.29
N MET A 36 7.48 1.09 2.07
CA MET A 36 7.55 -0.31 1.69
C MET A 36 8.84 -0.92 2.25
N LYS A 37 8.74 -2.14 2.79
CA LYS A 37 9.89 -2.89 3.34
C LYS A 37 10.18 -4.15 2.54
N LEU A 38 9.13 -4.91 2.23
CA LEU A 38 9.22 -6.16 1.49
C LEU A 38 8.04 -6.24 0.52
N VAL A 39 8.23 -6.92 -0.61
CA VAL A 39 7.13 -7.29 -1.52
C VAL A 39 7.23 -8.79 -1.79
N ASN A 40 6.15 -9.53 -1.54
CA ASN A 40 6.08 -10.99 -1.62
C ASN A 40 7.24 -11.69 -0.88
N GLU A 41 7.53 -11.24 0.35
CA GLU A 41 8.66 -11.71 1.18
C GLU A 41 10.05 -11.41 0.66
N GLN A 42 10.19 -10.68 -0.45
CA GLN A 42 11.48 -10.31 -0.98
C GLN A 42 11.87 -8.91 -0.54
N PRO A 43 13.13 -8.72 -0.08
CA PRO A 43 13.71 -7.40 0.14
C PRO A 43 13.65 -6.53 -1.11
N LEU A 44 13.44 -5.24 -0.88
CA LEU A 44 13.39 -4.23 -1.91
C LEU A 44 14.77 -3.88 -2.51
N THR A 45 15.86 -4.40 -1.95
CA THR A 45 17.24 -4.12 -2.36
C THR A 45 17.57 -4.51 -3.81
N ASP A 46 16.83 -5.47 -4.38
CA ASP A 46 17.14 -6.04 -5.70
C ASP A 46 16.05 -5.81 -6.76
N CYS A 47 15.14 -4.83 -6.57
CA CYS A 47 13.96 -4.67 -7.44
C CYS A 47 13.22 -6.01 -7.65
N PRO A 48 12.68 -6.63 -6.58
CA PRO A 48 12.18 -8.01 -6.63
C PRO A 48 11.26 -8.27 -7.83
N ILE A 49 11.58 -9.35 -8.56
CA ILE A 49 10.87 -9.71 -9.78
C ILE A 49 9.46 -10.16 -9.40
N LEU A 50 8.47 -9.31 -9.67
CA LEU A 50 7.07 -9.67 -9.51
C LEU A 50 6.66 -10.62 -10.64
N ASN A 51 6.55 -11.91 -10.33
CA ASN A 51 6.03 -12.89 -11.28
C ASN A 51 4.54 -12.64 -11.53
N GLY A 52 4.22 -12.18 -12.75
CA GLY A 52 2.84 -11.90 -13.14
C GLY A 52 1.95 -13.15 -13.16
N VAL A 53 2.54 -14.32 -13.41
CA VAL A 53 1.83 -15.61 -13.40
C VAL A 53 1.41 -15.99 -11.98
N ASP A 54 2.28 -15.79 -10.98
CA ASP A 54 1.97 -16.09 -9.59
C ASP A 54 0.92 -15.14 -9.02
N ILE A 55 0.98 -13.85 -9.40
CA ILE A 55 -0.02 -12.86 -9.02
C ILE A 55 -1.36 -13.18 -9.67
N ALA A 56 -1.38 -13.58 -10.95
CA ALA A 56 -2.61 -14.01 -11.62
C ALA A 56 -3.23 -15.25 -10.94
N LYS A 57 -2.40 -16.20 -10.51
CA LYS A 57 -2.86 -17.41 -9.78
C LYS A 57 -3.35 -17.10 -8.37
N LYS A 58 -2.59 -16.34 -7.58
CA LYS A 58 -2.90 -16.01 -6.18
C LYS A 58 -3.97 -14.93 -6.05
N ARG A 59 -4.17 -14.15 -7.12
CA ARG A 59 -5.02 -12.96 -7.19
C ARG A 59 -4.68 -11.86 -6.18
N HIS A 60 -3.54 -11.97 -5.51
CA HIS A 60 -3.06 -10.96 -4.58
C HIS A 60 -1.54 -10.94 -4.51
N LEU A 61 -1.03 -9.84 -3.97
CA LEU A 61 0.35 -9.68 -3.56
C LEU A 61 0.39 -9.14 -2.12
N ARG A 62 1.48 -9.43 -1.42
CA ARG A 62 1.69 -8.98 -0.04
C ARG A 62 2.82 -7.98 0.01
N VAL A 63 2.59 -6.83 0.61
CA VAL A 63 3.60 -5.81 0.90
C VAL A 63 3.75 -5.69 2.40
N HIS A 64 4.98 -5.66 2.90
CA HIS A 64 5.23 -5.23 4.27
C HIS A 64 5.45 -3.72 4.26
N VAL A 65 4.65 -3.01 5.06
CA VAL A 65 4.62 -1.56 5.09
C VAL A 65 4.86 -1.03 6.50
N GLN A 66 5.47 0.14 6.64
CA GLN A 66 5.77 0.74 7.95
C GLN A 66 5.64 2.27 7.90
N THR A 67 4.87 2.85 8.81
CA THR A 67 4.82 4.31 8.99
C THR A 67 6.08 4.81 9.71
N ARG A 68 6.33 6.12 9.75
CA ARG A 68 7.44 6.69 10.54
C ARG A 68 7.24 6.36 12.03
N GLY A 69 8.10 5.52 12.58
CA GLY A 69 8.06 5.12 14.00
C GLY A 69 7.02 4.05 14.37
N GLY A 70 6.17 3.61 13.43
CA GLY A 70 5.18 2.56 13.69
C GLY A 70 5.71 1.14 13.49
N PRO A 71 4.94 0.10 13.88
CA PRO A 71 5.29 -1.28 13.60
C PRO A 71 5.16 -1.62 12.11
N VAL A 72 5.81 -2.72 11.70
CA VAL A 72 5.63 -3.26 10.36
C VAL A 72 4.27 -3.96 10.28
N MET A 73 3.49 -3.63 9.25
CA MET A 73 2.18 -4.21 8.97
C MET A 73 2.18 -4.95 7.63
N LYS A 74 1.27 -5.93 7.50
CA LYS A 74 1.02 -6.64 6.25
C LYS A 74 -0.08 -5.93 5.48
N LEU A 75 0.20 -5.57 4.24
CA LEU A 75 -0.78 -5.05 3.28
C LEU A 75 -1.01 -6.10 2.19
N TYR A 76 -2.25 -6.57 2.05
CA TYR A 76 -2.69 -7.46 0.98
C TYR A 76 -3.39 -6.64 -0.11
N ILE A 77 -2.78 -6.62 -1.29
CA ILE A 77 -3.33 -5.95 -2.47
C ILE A 77 -3.94 -7.03 -3.37
N TRP A 78 -5.23 -6.92 -3.65
CA TRP A 78 -6.04 -7.93 -4.34
C TRP A 78 -6.40 -7.52 -5.77
N ASP A 79 -6.67 -8.52 -6.61
CA ASP A 79 -7.30 -8.43 -7.92
C ASP A 79 -6.71 -7.35 -8.82
N LYS A 80 -7.56 -6.43 -9.30
CA LYS A 80 -7.16 -5.37 -10.23
C LYS A 80 -6.06 -4.50 -9.61
N ALA A 81 -6.15 -4.16 -8.33
CA ALA A 81 -5.12 -3.37 -7.66
C ALA A 81 -3.77 -4.11 -7.63
N ALA A 82 -3.77 -5.44 -7.50
CA ALA A 82 -2.55 -6.24 -7.54
C ALA A 82 -1.91 -6.25 -8.94
N VAL A 83 -2.73 -6.36 -9.99
CA VAL A 83 -2.29 -6.30 -11.39
C VAL A 83 -1.73 -4.91 -11.72
N ASP A 84 -2.48 -3.85 -11.38
CA ASP A 84 -2.07 -2.47 -11.62
C ASP A 84 -0.76 -2.15 -10.88
N PHE A 85 -0.65 -2.55 -9.60
CA PHE A 85 0.58 -2.41 -8.82
C PHE A 85 1.75 -3.12 -9.50
N CYS A 86 1.56 -4.37 -9.95
CA CYS A 86 2.62 -5.17 -10.57
C CYS A 86 3.13 -4.52 -11.87
N LEU A 87 2.23 -4.08 -12.74
CA LEU A 87 2.59 -3.38 -13.97
C LEU A 87 3.37 -2.11 -13.67
N LYS A 88 2.88 -1.31 -12.72
CA LYS A 88 3.52 -0.06 -12.32
C LYS A 88 4.90 -0.26 -11.69
N TYR A 89 4.99 -1.20 -10.76
CA TYR A 89 6.23 -1.55 -10.07
C TYR A 89 7.32 -1.98 -11.07
N LYS A 90 6.96 -2.77 -12.09
CA LYS A 90 7.88 -3.18 -13.15
C LYS A 90 8.33 -2.01 -14.03
N SER A 91 7.43 -1.07 -14.34
CA SER A 91 7.77 0.11 -15.14
C SER A 91 8.54 1.18 -14.37
N TYR A 92 8.64 1.06 -13.05
CA TYR A 92 9.13 2.15 -12.19
C TYR A 92 10.64 2.41 -12.34
N GLY A 93 11.39 1.49 -12.94
CA GLY A 93 12.82 1.64 -13.26
C GLY A 93 13.76 1.68 -12.05
N ARG A 94 13.21 1.71 -10.84
CA ARG A 94 13.90 1.65 -9.55
C ARG A 94 12.98 1.00 -8.53
N THR A 95 13.55 0.60 -7.40
CA THR A 95 12.79 0.16 -6.24
C THR A 95 12.02 1.35 -5.63
N PRO A 96 10.67 1.32 -5.57
CA PRO A 96 9.90 2.33 -4.84
C PRO A 96 10.10 2.18 -3.33
N SER A 97 10.12 3.30 -2.62
CA SER A 97 10.38 3.37 -1.17
C SER A 97 9.12 3.69 -0.37
N ALA A 98 8.26 4.59 -0.86
CA ALA A 98 7.01 4.96 -0.22
C ALA A 98 5.81 4.40 -0.99
N ILE A 99 4.77 4.05 -0.25
CA ILE A 99 3.48 3.62 -0.79
C ILE A 99 2.35 4.39 -0.10
N LEU A 100 1.42 4.86 -0.90
CA LEU A 100 0.12 5.35 -0.48
C LEU A 100 -0.95 4.40 -1.01
N VAL A 101 -1.86 3.96 -0.15
CA VAL A 101 -3.02 3.17 -0.58
C VAL A 101 -4.29 3.74 0.01
N THR A 102 -5.29 3.92 -0.84
CA THR A 102 -6.58 4.49 -0.43
C THR A 102 -7.64 3.42 -0.18
N THR A 103 -8.64 3.76 0.63
CA THR A 103 -9.79 2.89 0.94
C THR A 103 -9.41 1.47 1.38
N LEU A 104 -8.54 1.37 2.36
CA LEU A 104 -8.12 0.12 2.98
C LEU A 104 -9.10 -0.33 4.06
N ASN A 105 -9.17 -1.65 4.21
CA ASN A 105 -9.93 -2.33 5.25
C ASN A 105 -8.97 -3.06 6.21
N PRO A 106 -8.87 -2.66 7.49
CA PRO A 106 -8.09 -3.37 8.50
C PRO A 106 -8.79 -4.66 8.92
N LYS A 107 -8.05 -5.78 8.89
CA LYS A 107 -8.56 -7.11 9.20
C LYS A 107 -7.61 -7.91 10.05
N ARG A 108 -8.16 -8.84 10.83
CA ARG A 108 -7.37 -9.87 11.52
C ARG A 108 -7.12 -11.04 10.58
N ILE A 109 -5.86 -11.25 10.21
CA ILE A 109 -5.44 -12.40 9.39
C ILE A 109 -4.44 -13.21 10.20
N GLY A 110 -4.83 -14.43 10.59
CA GLY A 110 -3.99 -15.30 11.42
C GLY A 110 -3.69 -14.70 12.79
N GLY A 111 -4.63 -13.93 13.37
CA GLY A 111 -4.47 -13.27 14.66
C GLY A 111 -3.68 -11.96 14.64
N THR A 112 -3.12 -11.56 13.49
CA THR A 112 -2.36 -10.30 13.35
C THR A 112 -3.16 -9.28 12.54
N LEU A 113 -3.03 -7.99 12.89
CA LEU A 113 -3.54 -6.89 12.07
C LEU A 113 -2.91 -6.92 10.68
N ALA A 114 -3.75 -6.81 9.66
CA ALA A 114 -3.37 -6.65 8.28
C ALA A 114 -4.29 -5.63 7.60
N LEU A 115 -3.75 -4.91 6.63
CA LEU A 115 -4.51 -4.02 5.77
C LEU A 115 -4.87 -4.76 4.49
N THR A 116 -6.09 -4.60 4.01
CA THR A 116 -6.56 -5.25 2.78
C THR A 116 -7.17 -4.22 1.83
N THR A 117 -6.83 -4.30 0.55
CA THR A 117 -7.46 -3.45 -0.47
C THR A 117 -8.87 -3.88 -0.75
N MET A 118 -9.70 -2.90 -1.11
CA MET A 118 -11.04 -3.06 -1.64
C MET A 118 -11.05 -2.80 -3.15
N SER A 119 -12.19 -3.02 -3.81
CA SER A 119 -12.32 -2.77 -5.26
C SER A 119 -12.10 -1.31 -5.66
N SER A 120 -12.36 -0.37 -4.74
CA SER A 120 -12.13 1.07 -4.92
C SER A 120 -10.70 1.51 -4.60
N SER A 121 -9.87 0.64 -4.01
CA SER A 121 -8.52 1.01 -3.57
C SER A 121 -7.65 1.42 -4.75
N ARG A 122 -6.88 2.48 -4.53
CA ARG A 122 -5.87 2.96 -5.45
C ARG A 122 -4.51 2.91 -4.77
N VAL A 123 -3.48 2.61 -5.55
CA VAL A 123 -2.11 2.48 -5.04
C VAL A 123 -1.21 3.47 -5.76
N PHE A 124 -0.45 4.23 -4.97
CA PHE A 124 0.50 5.23 -5.43
C PHE A 124 1.87 4.98 -4.76
N MET A 125 2.96 5.34 -5.43
CA MET A 125 4.35 5.14 -5.06
C MET A 125 5.16 6.42 -5.27
N ASP A 126 6.17 6.65 -4.42
CA ASP A 126 7.07 7.82 -4.36
C ASP A 126 6.56 9.12 -5.01
N THR A 127 6.72 9.29 -6.32
CA THR A 127 6.51 10.56 -7.03
C THR A 127 5.13 10.70 -7.63
N ASP A 128 4.27 9.69 -7.47
CA ASP A 128 2.95 9.64 -8.07
C ASP A 128 2.02 10.76 -7.62
N VAL A 129 2.08 11.11 -6.34
CA VAL A 129 1.23 12.13 -5.72
C VAL A 129 2.03 12.96 -4.73
N GLN A 130 1.52 14.14 -4.40
CA GLN A 130 2.18 15.06 -3.48
C GLN A 130 2.48 14.44 -2.10
N PRO A 131 1.54 13.72 -1.43
CA PRO A 131 1.83 13.14 -0.11
C PRO A 131 2.99 12.13 -0.10
N THR A 132 3.14 11.30 -1.15
CA THR A 132 4.24 10.33 -1.22
C THR A 132 5.58 11.01 -1.48
N ARG A 133 5.58 12.18 -2.14
CA ARG A 133 6.77 13.00 -2.35
C ARG A 133 7.21 13.68 -1.07
N ASP A 134 6.28 14.30 -0.37
CA ASP A 134 6.55 14.98 0.90
C ASP A 134 6.97 13.98 1.97
N TYR A 135 6.38 12.79 1.98
CA TYR A 135 6.80 11.70 2.85
C TYR A 135 8.24 11.22 2.62
N LEU A 136 8.85 11.47 1.46
CA LEU A 136 10.24 11.10 1.17
C LEU A 136 11.22 12.26 1.33
N SER A 137 10.73 13.48 1.57
CA SER A 137 11.55 14.61 2.01
C SER A 137 11.96 14.47 3.48
#